data_AF-A0A2D7L7Y2-F1
#
_entry.id   AF-A0A2D7L7Y2-F1
#
_cell.length_a   1.000
_cell.length_b   1.000
_cell.length_c   1.000
_cell.angle_alpha   90.00
_cell.angle_beta   90.00
_cell.angle_gamma   90.00
#
_symmetry.space_group_name_H-M   'P 1'
#
loop_
_entity.id
_entity.type
_entity.pdbx_description
1 polymer ?
#
loop_
_entity_poly.entity_id
_entity_poly.type
_entity_poly.pdbx_seq_one_letter_code
_entity_poly.pdbx_strand_id
1 'polypeptide(L)'
;MNIKGIDDGVWEKRLLSFIELRFLEHGIEFVDDQMPKMVIDVNILDSRIEKTSSFLVMFSVYNYSISEEDYYRSMADTLITKKLMTSKVFSQEVVGQTSSNMIHRDVEKSINKTVSVYIDQWYRDNPLRQF
;
A
#
# COMPACT_ATOMS: atom_id res chain seq x y z
N MET A 1 6.93 -5.82 -0.66
CA MET A 1 7.09 -4.64 -1.52
C MET A 1 7.74 -5.10 -2.83
N ASN A 2 7.41 -4.49 -3.97
CA ASN A 2 8.04 -4.80 -5.25
C ASN A 2 8.62 -3.54 -5.86
N ILE A 3 9.92 -3.55 -6.19
CA ILE A 3 10.58 -2.46 -6.93
C ILE A 3 11.00 -2.99 -8.30
N LYS A 4 10.66 -2.25 -9.36
CA LYS A 4 11.05 -2.55 -10.75
C LYS A 4 11.75 -1.35 -11.36
N GLY A 5 12.78 -1.61 -12.18
CA GLY A 5 13.50 -0.59 -12.95
C GLY A 5 14.76 -0.03 -12.30
N ILE A 6 15.03 -0.37 -11.04
CA ILE A 6 16.32 -0.17 -10.36
C ILE A 6 16.66 -1.46 -9.60
N ASP A 7 17.94 -1.83 -9.61
CA ASP A 7 18.48 -2.95 -8.84
C ASP A 7 19.37 -2.40 -7.71
N ASP A 8 18.72 -1.97 -6.63
CA ASP A 8 19.37 -1.48 -5.40
C ASP A 8 18.69 -2.09 -4.17
N GLY A 9 19.11 -3.31 -3.83
CA GLY A 9 18.54 -4.06 -2.71
C GLY A 9 18.82 -3.44 -1.33
N VAL A 10 19.82 -2.57 -1.20
CA VAL A 10 20.10 -1.85 0.07
C VAL A 10 19.07 -0.74 0.25
N TRP A 11 18.82 0.02 -0.80
CA TRP A 11 17.79 1.05 -0.81
C TRP A 11 16.39 0.47 -0.57
N GLU A 12 16.06 -0.65 -1.24
CA GLU A 12 14.80 -1.36 -1.05
C GLU A 12 14.56 -1.75 0.41
N LYS A 13 15.55 -2.40 1.04
CA LYS A 13 15.44 -2.83 2.45
C LYS A 13 15.26 -1.64 3.38
N ARG A 14 16.02 -0.55 3.18
CA ARG A 14 15.88 0.67 3.98
C ARG A 14 14.46 1.23 3.87
N LEU A 15 13.91 1.23 2.67
CA LEU A 15 12.61 1.79 2.40
C LEU A 15 11.49 0.93 2.99
N LEU A 16 11.62 -0.40 2.90
CA LEU A 16 10.71 -1.34 3.57
C LEU A 16 10.71 -1.13 5.08
N SER A 17 11.89 -1.13 5.72
CA SER A 17 12.01 -0.91 7.16
C SER A 17 11.45 0.44 7.60
N PHE A 18 11.64 1.49 6.81
CA PHE A 18 11.01 2.78 7.08
C PHE A 18 9.48 2.67 7.12
N ILE A 19 8.87 1.99 6.15
CA ILE A 19 7.41 1.83 6.09
C ILE A 19 6.91 1.00 7.26
N GLU A 20 7.57 -0.12 7.57
CA GLU A 20 7.23 -0.99 8.70
C GLU A 20 7.28 -0.22 10.03
N LEU A 21 8.35 0.54 10.27
CA LEU A 21 8.48 1.36 11.47
C LEU A 21 7.38 2.42 11.56
N ARG A 22 7.05 3.08 10.44
CA ARG A 22 5.96 4.07 10.42
C ARG A 22 4.62 3.44 10.78
N PHE A 23 4.32 2.22 10.34
CA PHE A 23 3.09 1.55 10.75
C PHE A 23 3.12 1.08 12.20
N LEU A 24 4.25 0.55 12.66
CA LEU A 24 4.45 0.13 14.04
C LEU A 24 4.26 1.29 15.04
N GLU A 25 4.75 2.49 14.71
CA GLU A 25 4.52 3.71 15.49
C GLU A 25 3.03 4.02 15.73
N HIS A 26 2.18 3.59 14.81
CA HIS A 26 0.73 3.79 14.85
C HIS A 26 -0.04 2.54 15.30
N GLY A 27 0.65 1.45 15.69
CA GLY A 27 0.05 0.18 16.08
C GLY A 27 -0.57 -0.60 14.92
N ILE A 28 -0.20 -0.27 13.67
CA ILE A 28 -0.68 -0.94 12.48
C ILE A 28 0.31 -2.06 12.14
N GLU A 29 -0.14 -3.30 12.16
CA GLU A 29 0.68 -4.46 11.80
C GLU A 29 0.02 -5.26 10.67
N PHE A 30 0.81 -5.60 9.66
CA PHE A 30 0.41 -6.50 8.59
C PHE A 30 1.12 -7.84 8.80
N VAL A 31 0.34 -8.86 9.16
CA VAL A 31 0.88 -10.21 9.36
C VAL A 31 0.91 -10.92 8.01
N ASP A 32 2.06 -11.52 7.69
CA ASP A 32 2.19 -12.34 6.49
C ASP A 32 1.13 -13.45 6.48
N ASP A 33 0.57 -13.72 5.30
CA ASP A 33 -0.51 -14.68 5.07
C ASP A 33 -1.86 -14.38 5.74
N GLN A 34 -2.06 -13.18 6.30
CA GLN A 34 -3.35 -12.72 6.82
C GLN A 34 -3.90 -11.49 6.06
N MET A 35 -5.22 -11.31 6.13
CA MET A 35 -5.89 -10.08 5.69
C MET A 35 -6.09 -9.15 6.89
N PRO A 36 -6.00 -7.82 6.72
CA PRO A 36 -5.74 -7.12 5.47
C PRO A 36 -4.28 -7.28 5.01
N LYS A 37 -4.04 -7.29 3.68
CA LYS A 37 -2.71 -7.37 3.08
C LYS A 37 -2.36 -6.09 2.36
N MET A 38 -1.19 -5.53 2.67
CA MET A 38 -0.65 -4.37 1.96
C MET A 38 0.31 -4.79 0.85
N VAL A 39 0.19 -4.13 -0.30
CA VAL A 39 1.08 -4.27 -1.46
C VAL A 39 1.53 -2.88 -1.88
N ILE A 40 2.85 -2.73 -2.01
CA ILE A 40 3.50 -1.50 -2.44
C ILE A 40 4.32 -1.85 -3.68
N ASP A 41 3.96 -1.25 -4.80
CA ASP A 41 4.63 -1.43 -6.08
C ASP A 41 5.28 -0.12 -6.50
N VAL A 42 6.58 -0.16 -6.78
CA VAL A 42 7.35 0.97 -7.27
C VAL A 42 7.91 0.60 -8.64
N ASN A 43 7.49 1.33 -9.67
CA ASN A 43 7.99 1.16 -11.03
C ASN A 43 8.78 2.40 -11.43
N ILE A 44 10.04 2.22 -11.80
CA ILE A 44 10.94 3.29 -12.20
C ILE A 44 11.32 3.10 -13.66
N LEU A 45 11.23 4.18 -14.42
CA LEU A 45 11.74 4.27 -15.79
C LEU A 45 12.88 5.29 -15.75
N ASP A 46 14.08 4.79 -15.47
CA ASP A 46 15.28 5.61 -15.46
C ASP A 46 15.85 5.73 -16.87
N SER A 47 15.77 6.93 -17.44
CA SER A 47 16.37 7.18 -18.75
C SER A 47 17.84 7.52 -18.56
N ARG A 48 18.72 6.58 -18.91
CA ARG A 48 20.18 6.83 -18.95
C ARG A 48 20.60 7.76 -20.10
N ILE A 49 19.66 8.13 -20.96
CA ILE A 49 19.88 8.90 -22.20
C ILE A 49 19.16 10.27 -22.12
N GLU A 50 17.93 10.29 -21.61
CA GLU A 50 17.15 11.52 -21.42
C GLU A 50 17.47 12.19 -20.07
N LYS A 51 17.28 13.51 -19.99
CA LYS A 51 17.50 14.26 -18.74
C LYS A 51 16.46 13.94 -17.65
N THR A 52 15.39 13.25 -18.01
CA THR A 52 14.22 13.02 -17.17
C THR A 52 13.90 11.53 -17.06
N SER A 53 13.73 11.09 -15.82
CA SER A 53 13.27 9.77 -15.41
C SER A 53 11.86 9.86 -14.86
N SER A 54 11.10 8.78 -14.95
CA SER A 54 9.73 8.72 -14.45
C SER A 54 9.59 7.62 -13.41
N PHE A 55 8.64 7.77 -12.50
CA PHE A 55 8.30 6.73 -11.55
C PHE A 55 6.79 6.68 -11.28
N LEU A 56 6.34 5.50 -10.87
CA LEU A 56 5.01 5.21 -10.39
C LEU A 56 5.14 4.49 -9.04
N VAL A 57 4.52 5.05 -8.01
CA VAL A 57 4.33 4.40 -6.71
C VAL A 57 2.85 4.06 -6.57
N MET A 58 2.54 2.78 -6.37
CA MET A 58 1.20 2.30 -6.09
C MET A 58 1.16 1.65 -4.72
N PHE A 59 0.21 2.09 -3.91
CA PHE A 59 -0.08 1.59 -2.58
C PHE A 59 -1.46 0.96 -2.61
N SER A 60 -1.57 -0.31 -2.26
CA SER A 60 -2.85 -1.04 -2.29
C SER A 60 -3.01 -1.86 -1.02
N VAL A 61 -4.19 -1.79 -0.41
CA VAL A 61 -4.57 -2.69 0.69
C VAL A 61 -5.75 -3.54 0.25
N TYR A 62 -5.61 -4.84 0.46
CA TYR A 62 -6.61 -5.84 0.15
C TYR A 62 -7.20 -6.39 1.45
N ASN A 63 -8.50 -6.62 1.45
CA ASN A 63 -9.17 -7.29 2.56
C ASN A 63 -10.29 -8.20 2.03
N TYR A 64 -10.87 -8.99 2.92
CA TYR A 64 -12.07 -9.76 2.62
C TYR A 64 -13.27 -8.83 2.41
N SER A 65 -14.09 -9.20 1.44
CA SER A 65 -15.36 -8.56 1.13
C SER A 65 -16.42 -9.60 0.83
N ILE A 66 -17.68 -9.20 0.93
CA ILE A 66 -18.82 -10.00 0.49
C ILE A 66 -19.70 -9.17 -0.43
N SER A 67 -20.43 -9.84 -1.33
CA SER A 67 -21.40 -9.15 -2.17
C SER A 67 -22.55 -8.61 -1.31
N GLU A 68 -23.22 -7.57 -1.78
CA GLU A 68 -24.39 -7.00 -1.07
C GLU A 68 -25.51 -8.05 -0.93
N GLU A 69 -25.73 -8.86 -1.97
CA GLU A 69 -26.72 -9.95 -1.92
C GLU A 69 -26.38 -10.98 -0.84
N ASP A 70 -25.11 -11.40 -0.76
CA ASP A 70 -24.66 -12.36 0.24
C ASP A 70 -24.67 -11.76 1.65
N TYR A 71 -24.44 -10.45 1.80
CA TYR A 71 -24.57 -9.75 3.08
C TYR A 71 -26.00 -9.85 3.59
N TYR A 72 -27.00 -9.49 2.77
CA TYR A 72 -28.41 -9.56 3.17
C TYR A 72 -28.87 -11.00 3.44
N ARG A 73 -28.44 -11.97 2.63
CA ARG A 73 -28.74 -13.39 2.89
C ARG A 73 -28.14 -13.87 4.21
N SER A 74 -26.89 -13.53 4.52
CA SER A 74 -26.25 -13.94 5.78
C SER A 74 -26.92 -13.36 7.02
N MET A 75 -27.45 -12.14 6.90
CA MET A 75 -28.17 -11.47 7.98
C MET A 75 -29.55 -12.09 8.21
N ALA A 76 -30.20 -12.58 7.14
CA ALA A 76 -31.48 -13.27 7.21
C ALA A 76 -31.36 -14.73 7.70
N ASP A 77 -30.32 -15.45 7.27
CA ASP A 77 -30.16 -16.89 7.53
C ASP A 77 -29.35 -17.20 8.81
N THR A 78 -28.80 -16.20 9.51
CA THR A 78 -27.86 -16.35 10.65
C THR A 78 -26.61 -17.20 10.36
N LEU A 79 -26.44 -17.66 9.11
CA LEU A 79 -25.29 -18.41 8.64
C LEU A 79 -24.25 -17.43 8.11
N ILE A 80 -23.08 -17.42 8.74
CA ILE A 80 -21.93 -16.64 8.26
C ILE A 80 -21.55 -17.15 6.86
N THR A 81 -21.63 -16.27 5.87
CA THR A 81 -21.19 -16.56 4.50
C THR A 81 -19.72 -16.91 4.50
N LYS A 82 -19.40 -18.19 4.25
CA LYS A 82 -18.00 -18.69 4.18
C LYS A 82 -17.26 -18.31 2.89
N LYS A 83 -17.98 -17.83 1.86
CA LYS A 83 -17.40 -17.41 0.59
C LYS A 83 -17.06 -15.92 0.63
N LEU A 84 -15.83 -15.62 1.01
CA LEU A 84 -15.31 -14.26 1.02
C LEU A 84 -14.57 -14.01 -0.30
N MET A 85 -14.84 -12.86 -0.91
CA MET A 85 -14.04 -12.33 -2.01
C MET A 85 -12.85 -11.55 -1.43
N THR A 86 -11.80 -11.37 -2.23
CA THR A 86 -10.73 -10.42 -1.90
C THR A 86 -10.93 -9.17 -2.73
N SER A 87 -11.00 -8.01 -2.07
CA SER A 87 -11.17 -6.72 -2.74
C SER A 87 -10.13 -5.72 -2.29
N LYS A 88 -9.79 -4.80 -3.19
CA LYS A 88 -8.93 -3.67 -2.87
C LYS A 88 -9.75 -2.65 -2.09
N VAL A 89 -9.47 -2.50 -0.80
CA VAL A 89 -10.18 -1.59 0.12
C VAL A 89 -9.54 -0.22 0.20
N PHE A 90 -8.26 -0.11 -0.19
CA PHE A 90 -7.55 1.15 -0.32
C PHE A 90 -6.61 1.10 -1.53
N SER A 91 -6.54 2.19 -2.29
CA SER A 91 -5.61 2.36 -3.41
C SER A 91 -5.16 3.81 -3.50
N GLN A 92 -3.86 4.03 -3.63
CA GLN A 92 -3.32 5.33 -3.98
C GLN A 92 -2.16 5.17 -4.96
N GLU A 93 -2.20 5.97 -6.01
CA GLU A 93 -1.22 5.97 -7.08
C GLU A 93 -0.58 7.36 -7.19
N VAL A 94 0.74 7.39 -7.26
CA VAL A 94 1.52 8.63 -7.43
C VAL A 94 2.45 8.43 -8.61
N VAL A 95 2.23 9.20 -9.67
CA VAL A 95 3.11 9.30 -10.82
C VAL A 95 3.97 10.55 -10.66
N GLY A 96 5.27 10.42 -10.92
CA GLY A 96 6.21 11.52 -10.87
C GLY A 96 7.24 11.47 -11.98
N GLN A 97 7.80 12.65 -12.28
CA GLN A 97 8.95 12.82 -13.16
C GLN A 97 10.02 13.57 -12.39
N THR A 98 11.27 13.15 -12.55
CA THR A 98 12.43 13.74 -11.86
C THR A 98 13.70 13.46 -12.66
N SER A 99 14.84 13.96 -12.22
CA SER A 99 16.13 13.60 -12.81
C SER A 99 16.67 12.29 -12.21
N SER A 100 17.50 11.56 -12.96
CA SER A 100 18.05 10.26 -12.51
C SER A 100 18.75 10.34 -11.14
N ASN A 101 19.45 11.43 -10.85
CA ASN A 101 20.13 11.64 -9.56
C ASN A 101 19.17 11.90 -8.38
N MET A 102 17.91 12.23 -8.65
CA MET A 102 16.90 12.57 -7.64
C MET A 102 15.83 11.46 -7.47
N ILE A 103 15.88 10.42 -8.31
CA ILE A 103 14.84 9.38 -8.39
C ILE A 103 14.56 8.70 -7.06
N HIS A 104 15.60 8.24 -6.34
CA HIS A 104 15.44 7.59 -5.04
C HIS A 104 14.78 8.52 -4.02
N ARG A 105 15.23 9.78 -3.97
CA ARG A 105 14.73 10.78 -3.03
C ARG A 105 13.27 11.14 -3.29
N ASP A 106 12.88 11.29 -4.56
CA ASP A 106 11.52 11.70 -4.90
C ASP A 106 10.52 10.54 -4.82
N VAL A 107 10.98 9.30 -5.06
CA VAL A 107 10.22 8.09 -4.74
C VAL A 107 10.00 7.98 -3.22
N GLU A 108 11.04 8.16 -2.41
CA GLU A 108 10.94 8.15 -0.94
C GLU A 108 9.93 9.17 -0.42
N LYS A 109 9.97 10.40 -0.93
CA LYS A 109 8.97 11.44 -0.58
C LYS A 109 7.56 11.02 -0.94
N SER A 110 7.38 10.45 -2.14
CA SER A 110 6.08 9.98 -2.61
C SER A 110 5.54 8.88 -1.70
N ILE A 111 6.40 7.95 -1.30
CA ILE A 111 6.04 6.87 -0.38
C ILE A 111 5.68 7.41 1.00
N ASN A 112 6.49 8.31 1.57
CA ASN A 112 6.19 8.92 2.86
C ASN A 112 4.84 9.66 2.86
N LYS A 113 4.56 10.41 1.79
CA LYS A 113 3.27 11.08 1.62
C LYS A 113 2.12 10.08 1.58
N THR A 114 2.25 9.01 0.80
CA THR A 114 1.19 7.99 0.66
C THR A 114 0.97 7.21 1.94
N VAL A 115 2.03 6.84 2.66
CA VAL A 115 1.96 6.25 4.01
C VAL A 115 1.18 7.14 4.96
N SER A 116 1.49 8.46 4.97
CA SER A 116 0.77 9.42 5.82
C SER A 116 -0.72 9.48 5.49
N VAL A 117 -1.07 9.53 4.19
CA VAL A 117 -2.48 9.51 3.75
C VAL A 117 -3.19 8.23 4.17
N TYR A 118 -2.51 7.07 4.09
CA TYR A 118 -3.09 5.81 4.53
C TYR A 118 -3.31 5.78 6.05
N ILE A 119 -2.37 6.26 6.86
CA ILE A 119 -2.52 6.33 8.32
C ILE A 119 -3.70 7.24 8.69
N ASP A 120 -3.82 8.40 8.04
CA ASP A 120 -4.96 9.31 8.25
C ASP A 120 -6.29 8.63 7.90
N GLN A 121 -6.32 7.89 6.80
CA GLN A 121 -7.48 7.11 6.40
C GLN A 121 -7.79 6.00 7.42
N TRP A 122 -6.78 5.28 7.88
CA TRP A 122 -6.92 4.22 8.88
C TRP A 122 -7.54 4.73 10.17
N TYR A 123 -7.14 5.91 10.66
CA TYR A 123 -7.74 6.52 11.84
C TYR A 123 -9.21 6.94 11.62
N ARG A 124 -9.56 7.39 10.41
CA ARG A 124 -10.96 7.71 10.06
C ARG A 124 -11.83 6.46 10.02
N ASP A 125 -11.29 5.35 9.52
CA ASP A 125 -12.01 4.08 9.39
C ASP A 125 -12.06 3.31 10.73
N ASN A 126 -11.13 3.58 11.65
CA ASN A 126 -11.04 2.93 12.96
C ASN A 126 -11.11 3.95 14.13
N PRO A 127 -12.20 4.74 14.25
CA PRO A 127 -12.27 5.86 15.19
C PRO A 127 -12.18 5.43 16.66
N LEU A 128 -12.54 4.18 16.98
CA LEU A 128 -12.51 3.64 18.34
C LEU A 128 -11.19 2.95 18.70
N ARG A 129 -10.23 2.82 17.77
CA ARG A 129 -8.96 2.09 17.96
C ARG A 129 -9.17 0.72 18.65
N GLN A 130 -10.19 -0.02 18.22
CA GLN A 130 -10.54 -1.32 18.81
C GLN A 130 -9.58 -2.45 18.42
N PHE A 131 -8.56 -2.13 17.63
CA PHE A 131 -7.47 -3.02 17.21
C PHE A 131 -6.15 -2.34 17.56
#